data_AF-A0A0F8YMG8-F1
#
_entry.id   AF-A0A0F8YMG8-F1
#
_cell.length_a   1.000
_cell.length_b   1.000
_cell.length_c   1.000
_cell.angle_alpha   90.00
_cell.angle_beta   90.00
_cell.angle_gamma   90.00
#
_symmetry.space_group_name_H-M   'P 1'
#
loop_
_entity.id
_entity.type
_entity.pdbx_description
1 polymer ?
#
loop_
_entity_poly.entity_id
_entity_poly.type
_entity_poly.pdbx_seq_one_letter_code
_entity_poly.pdbx_strand_id
1 'polypeptide(L)'
;MSTQILDAYAVVFAALDEKELQDGEFKGWLRLTPQLKDKLELLADAGLTTGSYDFNKDGKPFSSANLSQLKPAHFENNIRFYIELTAQQIKSDYSICSEWNELLANELRVKSPVKYIFFTNTSTLLTPDSGDEKYVNYLNVHKAYEFVKELAESTEGGDSTIFYERPLNFEFVLKESDLTHSIDLDALKKLLSKDLHKEAITCLMCRELVSFLKDNT
;
A
#
# COMPACT_ATOMS: atom_id res chain seq x y z
N MET A 1 -15.52 1.58 3.00
CA MET A 1 -14.99 2.92 3.32
C MET A 1 -13.64 3.13 2.65
N SER A 2 -12.68 2.24 2.83
CA SER A 2 -11.33 2.28 2.22
C SER A 2 -11.32 2.44 0.69
N THR A 3 -12.17 1.68 -0.02
CA THR A 3 -12.34 1.79 -1.48
C THR A 3 -12.78 3.18 -1.91
N GLN A 4 -13.78 3.75 -1.21
CA GLN A 4 -14.31 5.07 -1.54
C GLN A 4 -13.28 6.18 -1.32
N ILE A 5 -12.44 6.06 -0.28
CA ILE A 5 -11.35 7.01 -0.01
C ILE A 5 -10.32 6.96 -1.14
N LEU A 6 -9.86 5.77 -1.53
CA LEU A 6 -8.86 5.63 -2.59
C LEU A 6 -9.42 6.02 -3.97
N ASP A 7 -10.66 5.68 -4.27
CA ASP A 7 -11.33 6.13 -5.50
C ASP A 7 -11.45 7.66 -5.53
N ALA A 8 -11.80 8.28 -4.40
CA ALA A 8 -11.83 9.73 -4.28
C ALA A 8 -10.44 10.34 -4.48
N TYR A 9 -9.42 9.76 -3.84
CA TYR A 9 -8.03 10.20 -3.95
C TYR A 9 -7.56 10.13 -5.40
N ALA A 10 -7.73 8.98 -6.07
CA ALA A 10 -7.33 8.78 -7.46
C ALA A 10 -8.01 9.78 -8.41
N VAL A 11 -9.31 10.03 -8.23
CA VAL A 11 -10.06 11.00 -9.06
C VAL A 11 -9.56 12.43 -8.85
N VAL A 12 -9.39 12.86 -7.60
CA VAL A 12 -8.90 14.22 -7.31
C VAL A 12 -7.46 14.37 -7.81
N PHE A 13 -6.60 13.39 -7.52
CA PHE A 13 -5.20 13.37 -7.96
C PHE A 13 -5.09 13.47 -9.48
N ALA A 14 -5.90 12.71 -10.23
CA ALA A 14 -5.93 12.79 -11.69
C ALA A 14 -6.35 14.18 -12.20
N ALA A 15 -7.31 14.82 -11.51
CA ALA A 15 -7.87 16.11 -11.89
C ALA A 15 -6.98 17.33 -11.53
N LEU A 16 -5.94 17.16 -10.70
CA LEU A 16 -5.00 18.24 -10.41
C LEU A 16 -4.19 18.63 -11.66
N ASP A 17 -4.18 19.91 -11.98
CA ASP A 17 -3.29 20.54 -12.94
C ASP A 17 -1.97 20.93 -12.25
N GLU A 18 -0.86 20.96 -12.99
CA GLU A 18 0.44 21.48 -12.51
C GLU A 18 0.88 20.82 -11.19
N LYS A 19 0.76 19.49 -11.12
CA LYS A 19 1.10 18.70 -9.93
C LYS A 19 2.60 18.80 -9.61
N GLU A 20 2.90 19.16 -8.38
CA GLU A 20 4.26 19.19 -7.84
C GLU A 20 4.29 18.47 -6.49
N LEU A 21 5.32 17.66 -6.27
CA LEU A 21 5.55 17.01 -4.98
C LEU A 21 6.44 17.91 -4.12
N GLN A 22 5.91 18.42 -3.01
CA GLN A 22 6.63 19.29 -2.08
C GLN A 22 6.25 18.95 -0.64
N ASP A 23 7.25 18.84 0.24
CA ASP A 23 7.06 18.66 1.69
C ASP A 23 6.15 17.47 2.09
N GLY A 24 6.17 16.40 1.28
CA GLY A 24 5.34 15.20 1.52
C GLY A 24 3.89 15.32 1.01
N GLU A 25 3.60 16.34 0.21
CA GLU A 25 2.28 16.59 -0.36
C GLU A 25 2.37 16.81 -1.87
N PHE A 26 1.39 16.30 -2.59
CA PHE A 26 1.14 16.69 -3.97
C PHE A 26 0.30 17.96 -3.97
N LYS A 27 0.89 19.04 -4.49
CA LYS A 27 0.25 20.34 -4.62
C LYS A 27 -0.13 20.57 -6.08
N GLY A 28 -1.27 21.20 -6.32
CA GLY A 28 -1.71 21.47 -7.67
C GLY A 28 -2.98 22.30 -7.73
N TRP A 29 -3.31 22.75 -8.94
CA TRP A 29 -4.50 23.55 -9.19
C TRP A 29 -5.68 22.66 -9.57
N LEU A 30 -6.86 22.98 -9.05
CA LEU A 30 -8.09 22.25 -9.34
C LEU A 30 -9.24 23.21 -9.64
N ARG A 31 -9.96 22.94 -10.73
CA ARG A 31 -11.30 23.52 -10.93
C ARG A 31 -12.32 22.64 -10.22
N LEU A 32 -12.97 23.18 -9.20
CA LEU A 32 -13.95 22.42 -8.45
C LEU A 32 -15.24 22.23 -9.25
N THR A 33 -15.79 21.04 -9.13
CA THR A 33 -17.20 20.72 -9.43
C THR A 33 -17.85 20.27 -8.12
N PRO A 34 -19.20 20.23 -8.03
CA PRO A 34 -19.86 19.66 -6.86
C PRO A 34 -19.38 18.23 -6.53
N GLN A 35 -19.13 17.41 -7.55
CA GLN A 35 -18.65 16.05 -7.38
C GLN A 35 -17.22 15.98 -6.83
N LEU A 36 -16.33 16.88 -7.28
CA LEU A 36 -14.95 16.96 -6.75
C LEU A 36 -14.94 17.52 -5.34
N LYS A 37 -15.86 18.44 -5.01
CA LYS A 37 -16.06 18.94 -3.66
C LYS A 37 -16.40 17.78 -2.70
N ASP A 38 -17.40 16.96 -3.03
CA ASP A 38 -17.81 15.84 -2.16
C ASP A 38 -16.66 14.85 -1.93
N LYS A 39 -15.82 14.64 -2.95
CA LYS A 39 -14.60 13.82 -2.83
C LYS A 39 -13.57 14.46 -1.91
N LEU A 40 -13.33 15.76 -2.04
CA LEU A 40 -12.41 16.48 -1.17
C LEU A 40 -12.89 16.51 0.28
N GLU A 41 -14.20 16.56 0.53
CA GLU A 41 -14.76 16.45 1.89
C GLU A 41 -14.45 15.08 2.48
N LEU A 42 -14.68 14.00 1.72
CA LEU A 42 -14.31 12.64 2.13
C LEU A 42 -12.81 12.50 2.43
N LEU A 43 -11.95 13.12 1.61
CA LEU A 43 -10.50 13.09 1.80
C LEU A 43 -10.06 13.92 3.01
N ALA A 44 -10.71 15.06 3.28
CA ALA A 44 -10.44 15.89 4.44
C ALA A 44 -10.79 15.15 5.73
N ASP A 45 -11.95 14.48 5.77
CA ASP A 45 -12.37 13.64 6.91
C ASP A 45 -11.40 12.47 7.15
N ALA A 46 -10.77 11.95 6.10
CA ALA A 46 -9.75 10.90 6.18
C ALA A 46 -8.35 11.42 6.57
N GLY A 47 -8.17 12.74 6.68
CA GLY A 47 -6.89 13.39 6.96
C GLY A 47 -5.88 13.31 5.81
N LEU A 48 -6.36 13.29 4.57
CA LEU A 48 -5.54 13.24 3.35
C LEU A 48 -5.38 14.61 2.67
N THR A 49 -6.04 15.63 3.21
CA THR A 49 -6.00 17.03 2.79
C THR A 49 -6.58 17.91 3.91
N THR A 50 -6.43 19.22 3.82
CA THR A 50 -6.82 20.20 4.85
C THR A 50 -8.31 20.54 4.86
N GLY A 51 -9.01 20.42 3.71
CA GLY A 51 -10.40 20.84 3.57
C GLY A 51 -10.63 22.37 3.51
N SER A 52 -9.56 23.16 3.53
CA SER A 52 -9.57 24.61 3.36
C SER A 52 -8.46 25.01 2.40
N TYR A 53 -8.80 25.75 1.36
CA TYR A 53 -7.90 25.97 0.23
C TYR A 53 -7.88 27.42 -0.20
N ASP A 54 -6.70 27.88 -0.57
CA ASP A 54 -6.52 29.12 -1.31
C ASP A 54 -7.05 28.95 -2.73
N PHE A 55 -7.58 30.02 -3.30
CA PHE A 55 -8.05 30.03 -4.68
C PHE A 55 -7.75 31.34 -5.39
N ASN A 56 -7.53 31.19 -6.68
CA ASN A 56 -7.35 32.28 -7.61
C ASN A 56 -8.64 32.53 -8.38
N LYS A 57 -8.84 33.79 -8.76
CA LYS A 57 -9.87 34.21 -9.71
C LYS A 57 -9.21 34.95 -10.87
N ASP A 58 -9.48 34.52 -12.09
CA ASP A 58 -8.87 35.08 -13.31
C ASP A 58 -7.32 35.07 -13.26
N GLY A 59 -6.76 34.01 -12.67
CA GLY A 59 -5.31 33.82 -12.54
C GLY A 59 -4.63 34.66 -11.45
N LYS A 60 -5.39 35.41 -10.64
CA LYS A 60 -4.84 36.21 -9.53
C LYS A 60 -5.26 35.61 -8.17
N PRO A 61 -4.35 35.61 -7.17
CA PRO A 61 -4.71 35.31 -5.79
C PRO A 61 -5.95 36.08 -5.36
N PHE A 62 -6.95 35.38 -4.84
CA PHE A 62 -8.22 35.98 -4.46
C PHE A 62 -8.51 35.84 -2.97
N SER A 63 -8.65 34.61 -2.46
CA SER A 63 -9.01 34.34 -1.06
C SER A 63 -8.78 32.85 -0.74
N SER A 64 -9.04 32.47 0.51
CA SER A 64 -9.21 31.07 0.94
C SER A 64 -10.67 30.74 1.22
N ALA A 65 -11.06 29.48 1.12
CA ALA A 65 -12.38 29.00 1.53
C ALA A 65 -12.35 27.57 2.06
N ASN A 66 -13.18 27.32 3.09
CA ASN A 66 -13.50 25.98 3.56
C ASN A 66 -14.48 25.30 2.60
N LEU A 67 -14.33 23.99 2.39
CA LEU A 67 -15.23 23.19 1.54
C LEU A 67 -16.70 23.34 1.94
N SER A 68 -16.98 23.35 3.24
CA SER A 68 -18.35 23.48 3.79
C SER A 68 -19.01 24.83 3.51
N GLN A 69 -18.22 25.86 3.16
CA GLN A 69 -18.69 27.23 2.93
C GLN A 69 -18.77 27.58 1.43
N LEU A 70 -18.44 26.64 0.55
CA LEU A 70 -18.48 26.88 -0.89
C LEU A 70 -19.91 27.13 -1.38
N LYS A 71 -20.06 28.27 -2.07
CA LYS A 71 -21.27 28.71 -2.77
C LYS A 71 -21.20 28.41 -4.27
N PRO A 72 -22.32 28.41 -5.01
CA PRO A 72 -22.34 28.15 -6.46
C PRO A 72 -21.31 28.96 -7.27
N ALA A 73 -21.05 30.21 -6.90
CA ALA A 73 -20.07 31.07 -7.57
C ALA A 73 -18.62 30.53 -7.53
N HIS A 74 -18.29 29.63 -6.60
CA HIS A 74 -16.95 29.04 -6.49
C HIS A 74 -16.69 27.94 -7.52
N PHE A 75 -17.71 27.48 -8.25
CA PHE A 75 -17.59 26.48 -9.31
C PHE A 75 -17.48 27.12 -10.71
N GLU A 76 -17.29 28.44 -10.79
CA GLU A 76 -17.08 29.16 -12.05
C GLU A 76 -15.72 28.79 -12.67
N ASN A 77 -15.65 28.72 -14.01
CA ASN A 77 -14.48 28.24 -14.75
C ASN A 77 -13.20 29.09 -14.56
N ASN A 78 -13.35 30.35 -14.16
CA ASN A 78 -12.25 31.26 -13.89
C ASN A 78 -11.71 31.17 -12.45
N ILE A 79 -12.27 30.27 -11.63
CA ILE A 79 -11.79 29.97 -10.29
C ILE A 79 -10.98 28.68 -10.30
N ARG A 80 -9.83 28.69 -9.61
CA ARG A 80 -8.98 27.52 -9.39
C ARG A 80 -8.53 27.49 -7.94
N PHE A 81 -8.69 26.34 -7.31
CA PHE A 81 -8.27 26.08 -5.94
C PHE A 81 -6.89 25.44 -5.93
N TYR A 82 -6.05 25.85 -5.00
CA TYR A 82 -4.77 25.22 -4.73
C TYR A 82 -4.99 24.11 -3.70
N ILE A 83 -4.85 22.87 -4.15
CA ILE A 83 -5.13 21.68 -3.35
C ILE A 83 -3.80 21.04 -2.95
N GLU A 84 -3.74 20.58 -1.71
CA GLU A 84 -2.62 19.83 -1.15
C GLU A 84 -3.12 18.43 -0.78
N LEU A 85 -2.60 17.38 -1.40
CA LEU A 85 -2.93 15.99 -1.11
C LEU A 85 -1.73 15.29 -0.46
N THR A 86 -1.94 14.57 0.63
CA THR A 86 -0.88 13.76 1.25
C THR A 86 -0.27 12.78 0.25
N ALA A 87 1.05 12.77 0.09
CA ALA A 87 1.73 11.93 -0.90
C ALA A 87 1.88 10.46 -0.47
N GLN A 88 1.87 10.22 0.84
CA GLN A 88 2.04 8.88 1.41
C GLN A 88 1.11 8.66 2.60
N GLN A 89 0.37 7.56 2.59
CA GLN A 89 -0.35 7.08 3.75
C GLN A 89 -0.54 5.57 3.67
N ILE A 90 0.08 4.84 4.60
CA ILE A 90 0.00 3.39 4.68
C ILE A 90 -0.83 3.01 5.91
N LYS A 91 -2.06 2.53 5.69
CA LYS A 91 -3.00 2.05 6.72
C LYS A 91 -3.21 0.54 6.59
N SER A 92 -3.99 -0.03 7.51
CA SER A 92 -4.29 -1.47 7.51
C SER A 92 -5.19 -1.90 6.36
N ASP A 93 -6.02 -0.98 5.85
CA ASP A 93 -7.09 -1.23 4.91
C ASP A 93 -6.85 -0.62 3.51
N TYR A 94 -6.03 0.43 3.42
CA TYR A 94 -5.55 0.98 2.15
C TYR A 94 -4.12 1.53 2.24
N SER A 95 -3.50 1.77 1.09
CA SER A 95 -2.20 2.45 1.00
C SER A 95 -2.14 3.42 -0.17
N ILE A 96 -1.53 4.58 0.08
CA ILE A 96 -1.11 5.58 -0.90
C ILE A 96 0.39 5.67 -0.76
N CYS A 97 1.13 5.42 -1.84
CA CYS A 97 2.59 5.44 -1.85
C CYS A 97 3.09 5.64 -3.27
N SER A 98 4.39 5.89 -3.46
CA SER A 98 4.93 6.16 -4.80
C SER A 98 5.02 4.90 -5.66
N GLU A 99 5.48 3.79 -5.09
CA GLU A 99 5.75 2.54 -5.80
C GLU A 99 5.79 1.31 -4.87
N TRP A 100 5.99 0.12 -5.46
CA TRP A 100 6.05 -1.16 -4.75
C TRP A 100 7.12 -1.20 -3.66
N ASN A 101 8.35 -0.75 -3.92
CA ASN A 101 9.43 -0.85 -2.92
C ASN A 101 9.11 -0.06 -1.65
N GLU A 102 8.40 1.07 -1.77
CA GLU A 102 7.95 1.85 -0.62
C GLU A 102 6.92 1.08 0.22
N LEU A 103 5.97 0.39 -0.43
CA LEU A 103 4.99 -0.46 0.26
C LEU A 103 5.67 -1.67 0.92
N LEU A 104 6.60 -2.32 0.22
CA LEU A 104 7.30 -3.53 0.66
C LEU A 104 8.31 -3.25 1.78
N ALA A 105 8.84 -2.03 1.88
CA ALA A 105 9.65 -1.59 3.02
C ALA A 105 8.87 -1.58 4.35
N ASN A 106 7.53 -1.57 4.30
CA ASN A 106 6.69 -1.69 5.48
C ASN A 106 6.44 -3.17 5.81
N GLU A 107 7.26 -3.72 6.71
CA GLU A 107 7.18 -5.13 7.12
C GLU A 107 5.76 -5.54 7.59
N LEU A 108 5.03 -4.66 8.27
CA LEU A 108 3.65 -4.94 8.70
C LEU A 108 2.71 -5.15 7.50
N ARG A 109 2.92 -4.44 6.39
CA ARG A 109 2.14 -4.60 5.15
C ARG A 109 2.58 -5.80 4.33
N VAL A 110 3.77 -6.33 4.56
CA VAL A 110 4.20 -7.61 3.99
C VAL A 110 3.54 -8.77 4.75
N LYS A 111 3.55 -8.71 6.09
CA LYS A 111 2.90 -9.69 6.97
C LYS A 111 1.38 -9.68 6.85
N SER A 112 0.81 -8.51 6.60
CA SER A 112 -0.62 -8.29 6.43
C SER A 112 -0.88 -7.41 5.20
N PRO A 113 -0.96 -8.02 4.00
CA PRO A 113 -1.14 -7.31 2.75
C PRO A 113 -2.38 -6.45 2.74
N VAL A 114 -2.21 -5.24 2.26
CA VAL A 114 -3.29 -4.30 2.06
C VAL A 114 -3.96 -4.54 0.72
N LYS A 115 -5.29 -4.51 0.68
CA LYS A 115 -6.04 -4.89 -0.52
C LYS A 115 -6.29 -3.74 -1.49
N TYR A 116 -6.20 -2.51 -1.03
CA TYR A 116 -6.43 -1.33 -1.87
C TYR A 116 -5.19 -0.47 -1.86
N ILE A 117 -4.60 -0.22 -3.02
CA ILE A 117 -3.33 0.50 -3.15
C ILE A 117 -3.47 1.53 -4.27
N PHE A 118 -3.01 2.74 -4.04
CA PHE A 118 -2.81 3.73 -5.09
C PHE A 118 -1.33 4.11 -5.19
N PHE A 119 -0.76 3.89 -6.37
CA PHE A 119 0.60 4.30 -6.69
C PHE A 119 0.60 5.65 -7.38
N THR A 120 1.26 6.62 -6.76
CA THR A 120 1.24 8.02 -7.23
C THR A 120 2.15 8.23 -8.44
N ASN A 121 3.28 7.51 -8.55
CA ASN A 121 4.19 7.63 -9.71
C ASN A 121 3.51 7.21 -11.02
N THR A 122 2.75 6.11 -10.99
CA THR A 122 2.07 5.56 -12.18
C THR A 122 0.58 5.91 -12.23
N SER A 123 0.07 6.65 -11.24
CA SER A 123 -1.37 6.92 -11.07
C SER A 123 -2.23 5.66 -11.16
N THR A 124 -1.73 4.55 -10.60
CA THR A 124 -2.36 3.23 -10.72
C THR A 124 -3.13 2.90 -9.45
N LEU A 125 -4.41 2.57 -9.61
CA LEU A 125 -5.26 2.07 -8.53
C LEU A 125 -5.36 0.54 -8.63
N LEU A 126 -4.95 -0.14 -7.57
CA LEU A 126 -5.08 -1.58 -7.41
C LEU A 126 -6.16 -1.88 -6.37
N THR A 127 -7.06 -2.78 -6.73
CA THR A 127 -8.22 -3.22 -5.97
C THR A 127 -8.30 -4.75 -6.00
N PRO A 128 -9.13 -5.40 -5.16
CA PRO A 128 -9.31 -6.85 -5.18
C PRO A 128 -9.67 -7.47 -6.54
N ASP A 129 -10.25 -6.66 -7.44
CA ASP A 129 -10.63 -7.09 -8.79
C ASP A 129 -9.49 -6.91 -9.82
N SER A 130 -8.34 -6.38 -9.40
CA SER A 130 -7.19 -6.14 -10.26
C SER A 130 -6.52 -7.46 -10.66
N GLY A 131 -6.41 -7.68 -11.97
CA GLY A 131 -5.68 -8.81 -12.56
C GLY A 131 -4.18 -8.58 -12.70
N ASP A 132 -3.62 -7.57 -12.02
CA ASP A 132 -2.18 -7.29 -12.06
C ASP A 132 -1.40 -8.41 -11.35
N GLU A 133 -0.44 -9.01 -12.06
CA GLU A 133 0.29 -10.18 -11.57
C GLU A 133 1.12 -9.85 -10.32
N LYS A 134 1.76 -8.67 -10.26
CA LYS A 134 2.55 -8.26 -9.08
C LYS A 134 1.64 -8.04 -7.88
N TYR A 135 0.46 -7.45 -8.09
CA TYR A 135 -0.54 -7.30 -7.05
C TYR A 135 -1.03 -8.64 -6.50
N VAL A 136 -1.37 -9.58 -7.38
CA VAL A 136 -1.77 -10.93 -6.97
C VAL A 136 -0.64 -11.61 -6.18
N ASN A 137 0.61 -11.50 -6.65
CA ASN A 137 1.77 -12.08 -5.98
C ASN A 137 2.03 -11.40 -4.63
N TYR A 138 1.90 -10.08 -4.53
CA TYR A 138 1.99 -9.33 -3.27
C TYR A 138 0.95 -9.80 -2.24
N LEU A 139 -0.31 -10.02 -2.67
CA LEU A 139 -1.32 -10.58 -1.78
C LEU A 139 -0.97 -12.02 -1.34
N ASN A 140 -0.26 -12.79 -2.17
CA ASN A 140 0.12 -14.16 -1.85
C ASN A 140 1.39 -14.27 -0.99
N VAL A 141 2.24 -13.25 -0.97
CA VAL A 141 3.50 -13.21 -0.19
C VAL A 141 3.26 -13.52 1.29
N HIS A 142 2.16 -13.04 1.88
CA HIS A 142 1.89 -13.30 3.29
C HIS A 142 1.76 -14.78 3.61
N LYS A 143 1.40 -15.63 2.63
CA LYS A 143 1.33 -17.08 2.78
C LYS A 143 2.72 -17.71 2.88
N ALA A 144 3.69 -17.17 2.16
CA ALA A 144 5.08 -17.57 2.35
C ALA A 144 5.60 -17.13 3.72
N TYR A 145 5.22 -15.92 4.17
CA TYR A 145 5.54 -15.46 5.53
C TYR A 145 4.91 -16.36 6.61
N GLU A 146 3.62 -16.66 6.53
CA GLU A 146 2.91 -17.56 7.45
C GLU A 146 3.59 -18.93 7.52
N PHE A 147 3.99 -19.48 6.37
CA PHE A 147 4.69 -20.75 6.29
C PHE A 147 6.07 -20.74 6.99
N VAL A 148 6.88 -19.71 6.75
CA VAL A 148 8.20 -19.58 7.42
C VAL A 148 8.00 -19.41 8.92
N LYS A 149 6.99 -18.65 9.33
CA LYS A 149 6.63 -18.46 10.74
C LYS A 149 6.20 -19.77 11.40
N GLU A 150 5.32 -20.55 10.78
CA GLU A 150 4.90 -21.87 11.29
C GLU A 150 6.09 -22.82 11.44
N LEU A 151 7.04 -22.80 10.49
CA LEU A 151 8.28 -23.58 10.61
C LEU A 151 9.12 -23.11 11.80
N ALA A 152 9.31 -21.80 11.98
CA ALA A 152 10.05 -21.26 13.10
C ALA A 152 9.43 -21.69 14.44
N GLU A 153 8.11 -21.50 14.61
CA GLU A 153 7.36 -21.92 15.79
C GLU A 153 7.47 -23.43 16.06
N SER A 154 7.45 -24.26 15.01
CA SER A 154 7.59 -25.71 15.13
C SER A 154 8.97 -26.17 15.62
N THR A 155 9.97 -25.30 15.57
CA THR A 155 11.33 -25.54 16.10
C THR A 155 11.57 -24.90 17.47
N GLU A 156 10.51 -24.52 18.20
CA GLU A 156 10.62 -23.70 19.43
C GLU A 156 11.28 -22.33 19.17
N GLY A 157 11.26 -21.88 17.92
CA GLY A 157 11.70 -20.55 17.48
C GLY A 157 10.67 -19.46 17.72
N GLY A 158 10.93 -18.30 17.12
CA GLY A 158 10.04 -17.13 17.16
C GLY A 158 9.84 -16.54 15.76
N ASP A 159 9.20 -15.37 15.67
CA ASP A 159 8.81 -14.72 14.40
C ASP A 159 9.94 -14.56 13.35
N SER A 160 11.21 -14.55 13.78
CA SER A 160 12.40 -14.37 12.94
C SER A 160 13.55 -15.31 13.29
N THR A 161 13.30 -16.38 14.05
CA THR A 161 14.35 -17.30 14.52
C THR A 161 13.94 -18.74 14.30
N ILE A 162 14.76 -19.50 13.57
CA ILE A 162 14.62 -20.96 13.44
C ILE A 162 15.72 -21.63 14.23
N PHE A 163 15.38 -22.66 15.02
CA PHE A 163 16.37 -23.49 15.70
C PHE A 163 16.61 -24.77 14.92
N TYR A 164 17.83 -24.92 14.40
CA TYR A 164 18.28 -26.16 13.77
C TYR A 164 19.77 -26.36 14.04
N GLU A 165 20.08 -27.16 15.05
CA GLU A 165 21.41 -27.29 15.71
C GLU A 165 21.89 -26.01 16.42
N ARG A 166 21.70 -24.84 15.79
CA ARG A 166 21.97 -23.50 16.32
C ARG A 166 20.82 -22.56 15.96
N PRO A 167 20.62 -21.46 16.72
CA PRO A 167 19.68 -20.42 16.35
C PRO A 167 20.14 -19.72 15.06
N LEU A 168 19.23 -19.54 14.12
CA LEU A 168 19.41 -18.70 12.94
C LEU A 168 18.35 -17.61 12.93
N ASN A 169 18.82 -16.37 12.94
CA ASN A 169 17.97 -15.20 12.77
C ASN A 169 17.92 -14.81 11.29
N PHE A 170 16.76 -14.41 10.82
CA PHE A 170 16.56 -13.92 9.45
C PHE A 170 15.69 -12.66 9.45
N GLU A 171 15.86 -11.84 8.42
CA GLU A 171 15.02 -10.68 8.15
C GLU A 171 14.24 -10.93 6.87
N PHE A 172 12.95 -10.61 6.88
CA PHE A 172 12.10 -10.78 5.70
C PHE A 172 12.11 -9.50 4.88
N VAL A 173 12.99 -9.46 3.88
CA VAL A 173 13.15 -8.32 2.96
C VAL A 173 12.53 -8.67 1.62
N LEU A 174 11.68 -7.79 1.10
CA LEU A 174 11.08 -7.90 -0.23
C LEU A 174 11.35 -6.67 -1.08
N LYS A 175 11.60 -6.91 -2.35
CA LYS A 175 11.72 -5.90 -3.40
C LYS A 175 10.68 -6.17 -4.46
N GLU A 176 10.40 -5.15 -5.27
CA GLU A 176 9.44 -5.28 -6.37
C GLU A 176 9.79 -6.43 -7.33
N SER A 177 11.09 -6.71 -7.54
CA SER A 177 11.56 -7.82 -8.38
C SER A 177 11.02 -9.17 -7.92
N ASP A 178 10.83 -9.35 -6.61
CA ASP A 178 10.42 -10.62 -6.01
C ASP A 178 8.93 -10.92 -6.29
N LEU A 179 8.16 -9.89 -6.66
CA LEU A 179 6.76 -10.02 -7.07
C LEU A 179 6.58 -10.51 -8.52
N THR A 180 7.67 -10.68 -9.27
CA THR A 180 7.62 -11.12 -10.69
C THR A 180 7.23 -12.58 -10.84
N HIS A 181 7.38 -13.38 -9.79
CA HIS A 181 7.14 -14.82 -9.83
C HIS A 181 5.98 -15.22 -8.89
N SER A 182 5.10 -16.06 -9.40
CA SER A 182 3.99 -16.60 -8.63
C SER A 182 4.47 -17.59 -7.57
N ILE A 183 3.82 -17.54 -6.40
CA ILE A 183 4.05 -18.48 -5.31
C ILE A 183 3.10 -19.67 -5.47
N ASP A 184 3.63 -20.90 -5.50
CA ASP A 184 2.81 -22.12 -5.50
C ASP A 184 2.21 -22.37 -4.11
N LEU A 185 1.01 -21.81 -3.91
CA LEU A 185 0.28 -21.92 -2.65
C LEU A 185 -0.19 -23.35 -2.34
N ASP A 186 -0.40 -24.18 -3.36
CA ASP A 186 -0.85 -25.56 -3.16
C ASP A 186 0.29 -26.44 -2.66
N ALA A 187 1.51 -26.21 -3.16
CA ALA A 187 2.72 -26.83 -2.61
C ALA A 187 2.93 -26.44 -1.15
N LEU A 188 2.83 -25.15 -0.81
CA LEU A 188 2.96 -24.67 0.58
C LEU A 188 1.95 -25.33 1.50
N LYS A 189 0.66 -25.35 1.12
CA LYS A 189 -0.40 -26.00 1.92
C LYS A 189 -0.14 -27.50 2.11
N LYS A 190 0.26 -28.22 1.06
CA LYS A 190 0.56 -29.66 1.12
C LYS A 190 1.72 -29.99 2.06
N LEU A 191 2.69 -29.09 2.17
CA LEU A 191 3.82 -29.24 3.09
C LEU A 191 3.38 -29.06 4.55
N LEU A 192 2.43 -28.15 4.82
CA LEU A 192 1.91 -27.90 6.17
C LEU A 192 0.89 -28.95 6.64
N SER A 193 0.11 -29.55 5.73
CA SER A 193 -1.08 -30.34 6.06
C SER A 193 -0.87 -31.86 6.26
N LYS A 194 0.36 -32.40 6.24
CA LYS A 194 0.59 -33.86 6.25
C LYS A 194 0.90 -34.40 7.65
N ASP A 195 -0.08 -35.07 8.26
CA ASP A 195 -0.07 -35.54 9.65
C ASP A 195 0.85 -36.76 9.92
N LEU A 196 1.04 -37.67 8.96
CA LEU A 196 1.76 -38.94 9.21
C LEU A 196 3.29 -38.80 9.29
N HIS A 197 3.86 -37.71 8.74
CA HIS A 197 5.31 -37.47 8.72
C HIS A 197 5.66 -36.00 9.02
N LYS A 198 4.80 -35.29 9.75
CA LYS A 198 4.91 -33.85 9.98
C LYS A 198 6.30 -33.46 10.51
N GLU A 199 6.77 -34.14 11.55
CA GLU A 199 8.10 -33.88 12.14
C GLU A 199 9.26 -34.12 11.17
N ALA A 200 9.21 -35.20 10.38
CA ALA A 200 10.26 -35.51 9.40
C ALA A 200 10.28 -34.50 8.24
N ILE A 201 9.10 -34.05 7.80
CA ILE A 201 8.95 -33.02 6.77
C ILE A 201 9.45 -31.68 7.31
N THR A 202 9.02 -31.27 8.50
CA THR A 202 9.52 -30.07 9.19
C THR A 202 11.04 -30.09 9.33
N CYS A 203 11.64 -31.19 9.82
CA CYS A 203 13.09 -31.31 9.95
C CYS A 203 13.82 -31.18 8.60
N LEU A 204 13.32 -31.80 7.53
CA LEU A 204 13.88 -31.66 6.20
C LEU A 204 13.78 -30.21 5.71
N MET A 205 12.64 -29.56 5.91
CA MET A 205 12.42 -28.18 5.47
C MET A 205 13.26 -27.19 6.25
N CYS A 206 13.38 -27.34 7.56
CA CYS A 206 14.29 -26.54 8.39
C CYS A 206 15.73 -26.71 7.90
N ARG A 207 16.17 -27.93 7.58
CA ARG A 207 17.51 -28.18 7.03
C ARG A 207 17.74 -27.43 5.72
N GLU A 208 16.82 -27.54 4.77
CA GLU A 208 16.95 -26.87 3.46
C GLU A 208 16.91 -25.35 3.62
N LEU A 209 16.02 -24.81 4.46
CA LEU A 209 15.93 -23.37 4.73
C LEU A 209 17.19 -22.84 5.41
N VAL A 210 17.72 -23.56 6.41
CA VAL A 210 18.99 -23.25 7.07
C VAL A 210 20.15 -23.28 6.07
N SER A 211 20.20 -24.27 5.17
CA SER A 211 21.23 -24.35 4.14
C SER A 211 21.16 -23.15 3.21
N PHE A 212 19.97 -22.83 2.71
CA PHE A 212 19.73 -21.67 1.86
C PHE A 212 20.14 -20.35 2.53
N LEU A 213 19.78 -20.17 3.81
CA LEU A 213 20.15 -18.96 4.56
C LEU A 213 21.66 -18.83 4.75
N LYS A 214 22.38 -19.95 4.98
CA LYS A 214 23.84 -19.97 5.11
C LYS A 214 24.57 -19.69 3.80
N ASP A 215 24.00 -20.10 2.66
CA ASP A 215 24.60 -19.88 1.34
C ASP A 215 24.42 -18.43 0.85
N ASN A 216 23.50 -17.68 1.46
CA ASN A 216 23.18 -16.28 1.10
C ASN A 216 23.60 -15.26 2.18
N THR A 217 24.35 -15.67 3.20
CA THR A 217 25.04 -14.80 4.18
C THR A 217 26.53 -14.72 3.94
#